data_AF-A0A6A8Q6P6-F1
#
_entry.id   AF-A0A6A8Q6P6-F1
#
_cell.length_a   1.000
_cell.length_b   1.000
_cell.length_c   1.000
_cell.angle_alpha   90.00
_cell.angle_beta   90.00
_cell.angle_gamma   90.00
#
_symmetry.space_group_name_H-M   'P 1'
#
loop_
_entity.id
_entity.type
_entity.pdbx_description
1 polymer ?
#
loop_
_entity_poly.entity_id
_entity_poly.type
_entity_poly.pdbx_seq_one_letter_code
_entity_poly.pdbx_strand_id
1 'polypeptide(L)'
;MNDTSQSMLEKQRKIIFSKTPQERAAMAVDMVDLIYYMIREQIEQENPNLTKNEITAKVFLRYYSDDFSDVEKERIVKSIKSE
;
A
#
# COMPACT_ATOMS: atom_id res chain seq x y z
N MET A 1 6.18 -16.04 -4.00
CA MET A 1 6.22 -16.28 -5.45
C MET A 1 6.83 -17.65 -5.75
N ASN A 2 6.32 -18.72 -5.13
CA ASN A 2 6.91 -20.05 -5.30
C ASN A 2 6.38 -20.76 -6.56
N ASP A 3 5.25 -20.29 -7.09
CA ASP A 3 4.63 -20.82 -8.31
C ASP A 3 5.15 -20.15 -9.60
N THR A 4 6.07 -19.18 -9.47
CA THR A 4 6.67 -18.50 -10.62
C THR A 4 8.02 -19.16 -10.95
N SER A 5 8.13 -19.76 -12.14
CA SER A 5 9.40 -20.36 -12.58
C SER A 5 10.50 -19.29 -12.73
N GLN A 6 11.75 -19.70 -12.57
CA GLN A 6 12.90 -18.80 -12.72
C GLN A 6 12.94 -18.12 -14.10
N SER A 7 12.59 -18.85 -15.16
CA SER A 7 12.53 -18.28 -16.51
C SER A 7 11.48 -17.17 -16.64
N MET A 8 10.38 -17.23 -15.90
CA MET A 8 9.39 -16.14 -15.88
C MET A 8 9.87 -14.94 -15.09
N LEU A 9 10.57 -15.15 -13.97
CA LEU A 9 11.21 -14.07 -13.22
C LEU A 9 12.24 -13.32 -14.07
N GLU A 10 13.05 -14.05 -14.85
CA GLU A 10 14.01 -13.45 -15.78
C GLU A 10 13.33 -12.61 -16.88
N LYS A 11 12.24 -13.11 -17.47
CA LYS A 11 11.45 -12.35 -18.44
C LYS A 11 10.86 -11.08 -17.82
N GLN A 12 10.29 -11.20 -16.62
CA GLN A 12 9.76 -10.05 -15.90
C GLN A 12 10.84 -9.00 -15.64
N ARG A 13 12.00 -9.42 -15.12
CA ARG A 13 13.15 -8.52 -14.89
C ARG A 13 13.58 -7.84 -16.19
N LYS A 14 13.69 -8.59 -17.30
CA LYS A 14 14.06 -8.03 -18.60
C LYS A 14 13.09 -6.93 -19.05
N ILE A 15 11.79 -7.11 -18.85
CA ILE A 15 10.76 -6.10 -19.19
C ILE A 15 10.87 -4.86 -18.29
N ILE A 16 11.09 -5.04 -16.99
CA ILE A 16 11.23 -3.91 -16.06
C ILE A 16 12.51 -3.13 -16.36
N PHE A 17 13.63 -3.82 -16.57
CA PHE A 17 14.93 -3.17 -16.80
C PHE A 17 15.14 -2.69 -18.24
N SER A 18 14.27 -3.04 -19.19
CA SER A 18 14.27 -2.41 -20.51
C SER A 18 13.69 -0.98 -20.47
N LYS A 19 13.03 -0.59 -19.38
CA LYS A 19 12.51 0.77 -19.17
C LYS A 19 13.59 1.70 -18.61
N THR A 20 13.47 2.98 -18.93
CA THR A 20 14.30 4.04 -18.35
C THR A 20 14.06 4.17 -16.84
N PRO A 21 15.00 4.76 -16.07
CA PRO A 21 14.80 5.06 -14.66
C PRO A 21 13.52 5.87 -14.39
N GLN A 22 13.20 6.85 -15.24
CA GLN A 22 12.03 7.72 -15.11
C GLN A 22 10.72 6.94 -15.30
N GLU A 23 10.64 6.08 -16.31
CA GLU A 23 9.47 5.22 -16.52
C GLU A 23 9.28 4.23 -15.36
N ARG A 24 10.38 3.70 -14.80
CA ARG A 24 10.28 2.85 -13.60
C ARG A 24 9.81 3.63 -12.38
N ALA A 25 10.25 4.88 -12.22
CA ALA A 25 9.78 5.74 -11.14
C ALA A 25 8.28 6.07 -11.28
N ALA A 26 7.83 6.43 -12.47
CA ALA A 26 6.41 6.66 -12.75
C ALA A 26 5.56 5.41 -12.43
N MET A 27 6.01 4.24 -12.89
CA MET A 27 5.34 2.97 -12.56
C MET A 27 5.28 2.71 -11.05
N ALA A 28 6.35 3.00 -10.31
CA ALA A 28 6.35 2.83 -8.86
C ALA A 28 5.33 3.74 -8.17
N VAL A 29 5.20 5.00 -8.62
CA VAL A 29 4.19 5.94 -8.11
C VAL A 29 2.78 5.44 -8.43
N ASP A 30 2.51 5.04 -9.68
CA ASP A 30 1.21 4.51 -10.09
C ASP A 30 0.83 3.25 -9.28
N MET A 31 1.80 2.39 -8.99
CA MET A 31 1.58 1.19 -8.17
C MET A 31 1.23 1.55 -6.73
N VAL A 32 1.85 2.58 -6.15
CA VAL A 32 1.51 3.04 -4.81
C VAL A 32 0.05 3.50 -4.77
N ASP A 33 -0.36 4.35 -5.71
CA ASP A 33 -1.75 4.84 -5.79
C ASP A 33 -2.75 3.70 -5.94
N LEU A 34 -2.44 2.71 -6.78
CA LEU A 34 -3.28 1.53 -6.97
C LEU A 34 -3.41 0.72 -5.67
N ILE A 35 -2.32 0.50 -4.94
CA ILE A 35 -2.37 -0.27 -3.68
C ILE A 35 -3.21 0.47 -2.63
N TYR A 36 -3.02 1.79 -2.52
CA TYR A 36 -3.83 2.63 -1.64
C TYR A 36 -5.32 2.53 -1.97
N TYR A 37 -5.66 2.62 -3.26
CA TYR A 37 -7.03 2.45 -3.74
C TYR A 37 -7.61 1.08 -3.35
N MET A 38 -6.87 0.00 -3.63
CA MET A 38 -7.33 -1.36 -3.31
C MET A 38 -7.55 -1.58 -1.81
N ILE A 39 -6.63 -1.11 -0.96
CA ILE A 39 -6.75 -1.24 0.50
C ILE A 39 -7.97 -0.46 1.00
N ARG A 40 -8.16 0.76 0.49
CA ARG A 40 -9.28 1.59 0.87
C ARG A 40 -10.62 0.95 0.51
N GLU A 41 -10.77 0.52 -0.74
CA GLU A 41 -11.97 -0.19 -1.22
C GLU A 41 -12.28 -1.40 -0.36
N GLN A 42 -11.26 -2.21 -0.03
CA GLN A 42 -11.44 -3.36 0.84
C GLN A 42 -11.94 -2.96 2.25
N ILE A 43 -11.35 -1.91 2.85
CA ILE A 43 -11.76 -1.43 4.19
C ILE A 43 -13.21 -0.95 4.18
N GLU A 44 -13.59 -0.20 3.14
CA GLU A 44 -14.94 0.33 2.95
C GLU A 44 -15.95 -0.80 2.76
N GLN A 45 -15.62 -1.84 1.97
CA GLN A 45 -16.46 -3.03 1.79
C GLN A 45 -16.65 -3.83 3.08
N GLU A 46 -15.58 -4.02 3.86
CA GLU A 46 -15.63 -4.75 5.13
C GLU A 46 -16.35 -3.96 6.23
N ASN A 47 -16.37 -2.62 6.16
CA ASN A 47 -16.92 -1.76 7.19
C ASN A 47 -17.60 -0.51 6.58
N PRO A 48 -18.84 -0.64 6.07
CA PRO A 48 -19.49 0.42 5.28
C PRO A 48 -19.85 1.69 6.06
N ASN A 49 -19.79 1.64 7.40
CA ASN A 49 -20.19 2.75 8.28
C ASN A 49 -19.02 3.55 8.85
N LEU A 50 -17.79 3.28 8.41
CA LEU A 50 -16.63 4.04 8.88
C LEU A 50 -16.64 5.46 8.34
N THR A 51 -16.25 6.40 9.20
CA THR A 51 -15.92 7.76 8.79
C THR A 51 -14.64 7.78 7.96
N LYS A 52 -14.45 8.86 7.19
CA LYS A 52 -13.23 9.07 6.40
C LYS A 52 -11.95 8.94 7.24
N ASN A 53 -11.94 9.50 8.45
CA ASN A 53 -10.75 9.47 9.31
C ASN A 53 -10.48 8.07 9.87
N GLU A 54 -11.52 7.29 10.13
CA GLU A 54 -11.36 5.90 10.54
C GLU A 54 -10.81 5.04 9.40
N ILE A 55 -11.25 5.29 8.16
CA ILE A 55 -10.69 4.66 6.97
C ILE A 55 -9.19 5.01 6.85
N THR A 56 -8.84 6.30 6.95
CA THR A 56 -7.44 6.75 6.91
C THR A 56 -6.60 6.08 8.00
N ALA A 57 -7.11 6.00 9.24
CA ALA A 57 -6.41 5.34 10.34
C ALA A 57 -6.21 3.84 10.08
N LYS A 58 -7.20 3.16 9.48
CA LYS A 58 -7.07 1.75 9.08
C LYS A 58 -6.07 1.55 7.94
N VAL A 59 -6.05 2.45 6.95
CA VAL A 59 -5.04 2.43 5.87
C VAL A 59 -3.63 2.57 6.46
N PHE A 60 -3.44 3.52 7.39
CA PHE A 60 -2.17 3.70 8.09
C PHE A 60 -1.72 2.40 8.79
N LEU A 61 -2.61 1.78 9.58
CA LEU A 61 -2.29 0.53 10.27
C LEU A 61 -2.00 -0.61 9.30
N ARG A 62 -2.65 -0.68 8.14
CA ARG A 62 -2.43 -1.73 7.14
C ARG A 62 -1.07 -1.60 6.46
N TYR A 63 -0.65 -0.38 6.14
CA TYR A 63 0.50 -0.14 5.26
C TYR A 63 1.79 0.17 6.01
N TYR A 64 1.69 0.77 7.20
CA TYR A 64 2.84 1.31 7.92
C TYR A 64 3.01 0.76 9.32
N SER A 65 2.10 -0.07 9.84
CA SER A 65 2.19 -0.49 11.25
C SER A 65 3.51 -1.16 11.61
N ASP A 66 4.11 -1.93 10.70
CA ASP A 66 5.38 -2.61 10.98
C ASP A 66 6.57 -1.64 11.20
N ASP A 67 6.44 -0.38 10.78
CA ASP A 67 7.47 0.66 10.93
C ASP A 67 7.38 1.41 12.29
N PHE A 68 6.34 1.17 13.09
CA PHE A 68 6.08 1.91 14.33
C PHE A 68 5.93 0.97 15.53
N SER A 69 6.31 1.46 16.71
CA SER A 69 5.94 0.80 17.98
C SER A 69 4.44 0.93 18.26
N ASP A 70 3.89 0.07 19.11
CA ASP A 70 2.46 0.11 19.42
C ASP A 70 2.02 1.44 20.06
N VAL A 71 2.88 2.04 20.89
CA VAL A 71 2.66 3.37 21.47
C VAL A 71 2.59 4.46 20.39
N GLU A 72 3.45 4.37 19.37
CA GLU A 72 3.43 5.32 18.25
C GLU A 72 2.19 5.13 17.37
N LYS A 73 1.80 3.89 17.10
CA LYS A 73 0.57 3.57 16.36
C LYS A 73 -0.65 4.19 17.04
N GLU A 74 -0.81 3.98 18.33
CA GLU A 74 -1.93 4.53 19.10
C GLU A 74 -1.97 6.05 19.04
N ARG A 75 -0.81 6.71 19.21
CA ARG A 75 -0.68 8.16 19.12
C ARG A 75 -1.08 8.69 17.74
N ILE A 76 -0.58 8.06 16.67
CA ILE A 76 -0.85 8.46 15.29
C ILE A 76 -2.33 8.24 14.94
N VAL A 77 -2.88 7.06 15.24
CA VAL A 77 -4.30 6.74 15.01
C VAL A 77 -5.21 7.71 15.74
N LYS A 78 -4.88 8.06 16.99
CA LYS A 78 -5.64 9.05 17.76
C LYS A 78 -5.61 10.41 17.08
N SER A 79 -4.44 10.85 16.61
CA SER A 79 -4.28 12.11 15.88
C SER A 79 -5.13 12.14 14.61
N ILE A 80 -5.06 11.10 13.78
CA ILE A 80 -5.83 10.99 12.52
C ILE A 80 -7.33 11.05 12.78
N LYS A 81 -7.82 10.39 13.83
CA LYS A 81 -9.25 10.36 14.14
C LYS A 81 -9.79 11.67 14.72
N SER A 82 -8.92 12.53 15.23
CA SER A 82 -9.29 13.81 15.85
C SER A 82 -9.28 15.01 14.90
N GLU A 83 -8.80 14.85 13.66
CA GLU A 83 -8.87 15.88 12.61
C GLU A 83 -10.30 16.05 12.05
#